data_AF-A0A1W6L9N7-F1
#
_entry.id   AF-A0A1W6L9N7-F1
#
_cell.length_a   1.000
_cell.length_b   1.000
_cell.length_c   1.000
_cell.angle_alpha   90.00
_cell.angle_beta   90.00
_cell.angle_gamma   90.00
#
_symmetry.space_group_name_H-M   'P 1'
#
loop_
_entity.id
_entity.type
_entity.pdbx_description
1 polymer ?
#
loop_
_entity_poly.entity_id
_entity_poly.type
_entity_poly.pdbx_seq_one_letter_code
_entity_poly.pdbx_strand_id
1 'polypeptide(L)'
;MRRIIATAWIALAATGCGNTPTAIPEEFVLWKTVRVPAASATAFANCLEQEFYKSHSVTATTVRQQRQPGGSRVETWGSSRGLQVRADVFDDGRAELRELKDSQLVDTSGERRAFLRCFDLHSPY
;
A
#
# COMPACT_ATOMS: atom_id res chain seq x y z
N MET A 1 25.30 15.96 -55.83
CA MET A 1 23.93 15.78 -55.27
C MET A 1 23.85 14.43 -54.57
N ARG A 2 23.68 14.40 -53.25
CA ARG A 2 23.30 13.19 -52.49
C ARG A 2 22.50 13.67 -51.27
N ARG A 3 21.18 13.46 -51.33
CA ARG A 3 20.24 13.79 -50.25
C ARG A 3 20.27 12.64 -49.24
N ILE A 4 20.72 12.93 -48.02
CA ILE A 4 20.59 12.00 -46.89
C ILE A 4 19.21 12.25 -46.28
N ILE A 5 18.31 11.29 -46.46
CA ILE A 5 16.97 11.31 -45.86
C ILE A 5 17.14 10.84 -44.41
N ALA A 6 17.06 11.78 -43.46
CA ALA A 6 17.04 11.47 -42.04
C ALA A 6 15.58 11.15 -41.63
N THR A 7 15.31 9.86 -41.41
CA THR A 7 14.03 9.35 -40.90
C THR A 7 13.93 9.60 -39.40
N ALA A 8 13.09 10.55 -39.00
CA ALA A 8 12.76 10.82 -37.60
C ALA A 8 11.81 9.74 -37.06
N TRP A 9 12.32 8.87 -36.18
CA TRP A 9 11.49 7.98 -35.37
C TRP A 9 10.96 8.74 -34.16
N ILE A 10 9.70 9.15 -34.21
CA ILE A 10 8.99 9.71 -33.06
C ILE A 10 8.49 8.53 -32.22
N ALA A 11 9.15 8.28 -31.10
CA ALA A 11 8.68 7.33 -30.09
C ALA A 11 7.57 7.98 -29.26
N LEU A 12 6.32 7.56 -29.50
CA LEU A 12 5.18 7.85 -28.61
C LEU A 12 5.36 7.05 -27.31
N ALA A 13 6.06 7.62 -26.33
CA ALA A 13 5.98 7.17 -24.95
C ALA A 13 4.79 7.90 -24.29
N ALA A 14 3.57 7.42 -24.55
CA ALA A 14 2.44 7.75 -23.71
C ALA A 14 2.61 7.01 -22.37
N THR A 15 3.38 7.59 -21.46
CA THR A 15 3.38 7.18 -20.06
C THR A 15 2.01 7.52 -19.49
N GLY A 16 1.08 6.57 -19.58
CA GLY A 16 -0.14 6.59 -18.80
C GLY A 16 0.25 6.44 -17.33
N CYS A 17 0.55 7.56 -16.67
CA CYS A 17 0.48 7.63 -15.21
C CYS A 17 -0.98 7.43 -14.85
N GLY A 18 -1.36 6.17 -14.60
CA GLY A 18 -2.63 5.85 -13.95
C GLY A 18 -2.63 6.55 -12.60
N ASN A 19 -3.34 7.66 -12.49
CA ASN A 19 -3.68 8.28 -11.22
C ASN A 19 -4.53 7.25 -10.47
N THR A 20 -3.87 6.42 -9.66
CA THR A 20 -4.56 5.59 -8.68
C THR A 20 -5.26 6.58 -7.75
N PRO A 21 -6.56 6.42 -7.44
CA PRO A 21 -7.25 7.37 -6.59
C PRO A 21 -6.47 7.55 -5.29
N THR A 22 -5.91 8.74 -5.08
CA THR A 22 -5.37 9.13 -3.79
C THR A 22 -6.55 9.14 -2.82
N ALA A 23 -6.61 8.14 -1.95
CA ALA A 23 -7.57 8.10 -0.85
C ALA A 23 -7.67 9.48 -0.18
N ILE A 24 -8.89 10.01 -0.09
CA ILE A 24 -9.15 11.32 0.51
C ILE A 24 -8.80 11.19 2.00
N PRO A 25 -7.82 11.97 2.53
CA PRO A 25 -7.31 11.78 3.90
C PRO A 25 -8.38 11.84 5.00
N GLU A 26 -9.47 12.55 4.74
CA GLU A 26 -10.58 12.81 5.66
C GLU A 26 -11.47 11.58 5.91
N GLU A 27 -11.37 10.57 5.05
CA GLU A 27 -12.18 9.35 5.12
C GLU A 27 -11.52 8.25 5.96
N PHE A 28 -10.28 8.45 6.43
CA PHE A 28 -9.51 7.43 7.14
C PHE A 28 -9.18 7.82 8.58
N VAL A 29 -9.46 6.93 9.52
CA VAL A 29 -9.09 7.05 10.93
C VAL A 29 -7.75 6.35 11.16
N LEU A 30 -6.81 7.06 11.78
CA LEU A 30 -5.56 6.45 12.24
C LEU A 30 -5.87 5.50 13.39
N TRP A 31 -5.57 4.21 13.20
CA TRP A 31 -5.75 3.19 14.24
C TRP A 31 -4.51 3.04 15.11
N LYS A 32 -3.33 2.90 14.49
CA LYS A 32 -2.06 2.72 15.21
C LYS A 32 -0.88 3.26 14.44
N THR A 33 0.10 3.76 15.19
CA THR A 33 1.44 4.09 14.71
C THR A 33 2.45 3.22 15.44
N VAL A 34 3.42 2.67 14.71
CA VAL A 34 4.55 1.90 15.24
C VAL A 34 5.85 2.36 14.60
N ARG A 35 6.97 1.89 15.15
CA ARG A 35 8.30 2.12 14.58
C ARG A 35 9.09 0.83 14.55
N VAL A 36 9.53 0.42 13.36
CA VAL A 36 10.48 -0.67 13.14
C VAL A 36 11.86 -0.09 12.82
N PRO A 37 12.96 -0.86 12.87
CA PRO A 37 14.25 -0.40 12.37
C PRO A 37 14.12 -0.02 10.90
N ALA A 38 14.73 1.09 10.49
CA ALA A 38 14.64 1.56 9.10
C ALA A 38 15.10 0.49 8.10
N ALA A 39 16.13 -0.29 8.44
CA ALA A 39 16.62 -1.41 7.65
C ALA A 39 15.57 -2.53 7.44
N SER A 40 14.57 -2.62 8.31
CA SER A 40 13.49 -3.61 8.27
C SER A 40 12.22 -3.09 7.62
N ALA A 41 12.15 -1.81 7.23
CA ALA A 41 10.93 -1.18 6.68
C ALA A 41 10.38 -1.95 5.47
N THR A 42 11.24 -2.33 4.52
CA THR A 42 10.83 -3.12 3.35
C THR A 42 10.32 -4.51 3.75
N ALA A 43 11.00 -5.18 4.69
CA ALA A 43 10.58 -6.51 5.16
C ALA A 43 9.23 -6.44 5.88
N PHE A 44 9.03 -5.41 6.71
CA PHE A 44 7.77 -5.13 7.38
C PHE A 44 6.63 -4.88 6.38
N ALA A 45 6.83 -4.06 5.35
CA ALA A 45 5.83 -3.85 4.29
C ALA A 45 5.45 -5.15 3.58
N ASN A 46 6.44 -5.98 3.21
CA ASN A 46 6.18 -7.27 2.58
C ASN A 46 5.44 -8.25 3.50
N CYS A 47 5.72 -8.21 4.81
CA CYS A 47 4.96 -8.98 5.80
C CYS A 47 3.49 -8.54 5.81
N LEU A 48 3.24 -7.23 5.82
CA LEU A 48 1.87 -6.69 5.81
C LEU A 48 1.10 -7.14 4.56
N GLU A 49 1.69 -7.07 3.37
CA GLU A 49 1.04 -7.52 2.14
C GLU A 49 0.61 -9.00 2.25
N GLN A 50 1.52 -9.87 2.71
CA GLN A 50 1.24 -11.30 2.86
C GLN A 50 0.17 -11.58 3.93
N GLU A 51 0.27 -10.94 5.09
CA GLU A 51 -0.65 -11.18 6.21
C GLU A 51 -2.04 -10.54 5.98
N PHE A 52 -2.11 -9.41 5.27
CA PHE A 52 -3.38 -8.86 4.81
C PHE A 52 -4.02 -9.81 3.80
N TYR A 53 -3.27 -10.37 2.85
CA TYR A 53 -3.81 -11.34 1.90
C TYR A 53 -4.40 -12.57 2.60
N LYS A 54 -3.68 -13.11 3.60
CA LYS A 54 -4.17 -14.25 4.42
C LYS A 54 -5.43 -13.90 5.22
N SER A 55 -5.58 -12.65 5.63
CA SER A 55 -6.73 -12.18 6.42
C SER A 55 -8.05 -12.16 5.63
N HIS A 56 -8.00 -12.28 4.29
CA HIS A 56 -9.18 -12.21 3.41
C HIS A 56 -9.36 -13.42 2.49
N SER A 57 -8.84 -14.59 2.87
CA SER A 57 -8.82 -15.80 2.01
C SER A 57 -10.18 -16.28 1.47
N VAL A 58 -11.31 -15.77 1.97
CA VAL A 58 -12.68 -16.20 1.59
C VAL A 58 -13.55 -15.05 1.05
N THR A 59 -13.09 -13.79 1.13
CA THR A 59 -13.87 -12.62 0.71
C THR A 59 -13.30 -12.03 -0.58
N ALA A 60 -14.16 -11.45 -1.43
CA ALA A 60 -13.74 -10.72 -2.62
C ALA A 60 -13.03 -9.41 -2.24
N THR A 61 -11.79 -9.56 -1.81
CA THR A 61 -10.91 -8.49 -1.33
C THR A 61 -9.61 -8.57 -2.11
N THR A 62 -9.07 -7.41 -2.51
CA THR A 62 -7.78 -7.32 -3.19
C THR A 62 -6.79 -6.62 -2.28
N VAL A 63 -5.63 -7.22 -2.06
CA VAL A 63 -4.51 -6.57 -1.37
C VAL A 63 -3.52 -6.08 -2.40
N ARG A 64 -3.01 -4.87 -2.23
CA ARG A 64 -2.02 -4.26 -3.14
C ARG A 64 -0.93 -3.57 -2.35
N GLN A 65 0.32 -3.82 -2.71
CA GLN A 65 1.45 -3.00 -2.29
C GLN A 65 1.86 -2.03 -3.41
N GLN A 66 2.09 -0.77 -3.05
CA GLN A 66 2.57 0.27 -3.94
C GLN A 66 3.81 0.93 -3.33
N ARG A 67 4.87 1.08 -4.12
CA ARG A 67 6.02 1.88 -3.72
C ARG A 67 5.70 3.36 -3.92
N GLN A 68 5.99 4.19 -2.93
CA GLN A 68 5.79 5.63 -2.94
C GLN A 68 7.10 6.37 -2.66
N PRO A 69 7.18 7.68 -2.98
CA PRO A 69 8.27 8.51 -2.49
C PRO A 69 8.30 8.47 -0.96
N GLY A 70 9.41 7.99 -0.37
CA GLY A 70 9.61 7.93 1.07
C GLY A 70 8.98 6.74 1.79
N GLY A 71 8.46 5.73 1.07
CA GLY A 71 7.88 4.56 1.72
C GLY A 71 7.15 3.58 0.80
N SER A 72 6.50 2.60 1.41
CA SER A 72 5.61 1.65 0.76
C SER A 72 4.22 1.78 1.37
N ARG A 73 3.19 1.59 0.56
CA ARG A 73 1.80 1.55 1.02
C ARG A 73 1.20 0.20 0.71
N VAL A 74 0.58 -0.41 1.71
CA VAL A 74 -0.18 -1.66 1.58
C VAL A 74 -1.65 -1.36 1.79
N GLU A 75 -2.49 -1.76 0.85
CA GLU A 75 -3.91 -1.41 0.82
C GLU A 75 -4.79 -2.65 0.70
N THR A 76 -5.90 -2.67 1.44
CA THR A 76 -6.95 -3.68 1.32
C THR A 76 -8.18 -3.06 0.67
N TRP A 77 -8.56 -3.56 -0.49
CA TRP A 77 -9.70 -3.10 -1.29
C TRP A 77 -10.83 -4.12 -1.26
N GLY A 78 -11.99 -3.72 -0.75
CA GLY A 78 -13.22 -4.52 -0.85
C GLY A 78 -13.88 -4.36 -2.22
N SER A 79 -14.32 -5.47 -2.81
CA SER A 79 -14.93 -5.53 -4.15
C SER A 79 -16.08 -4.54 -4.40
N SER A 80 -16.92 -4.24 -3.40
CA SER A 80 -18.05 -3.32 -3.53
C SER A 80 -17.90 -2.02 -2.75
N ARG A 81 -16.91 -1.92 -1.86
CA ARG A 81 -16.79 -0.80 -0.90
C ARG A 81 -15.51 0.04 -1.10
N GLY A 82 -14.66 -0.33 -2.06
CA GLY A 82 -13.41 0.39 -2.31
C GLY A 82 -12.36 0.13 -1.22
N LEU A 83 -11.44 1.07 -1.06
CA LEU A 83 -10.34 0.98 -0.09
C LEU A 83 -10.88 0.94 1.36
N GLN A 84 -10.53 -0.11 2.10
CA GLN A 84 -10.98 -0.33 3.49
C GLN A 84 -9.87 -0.03 4.50
N VAL A 85 -8.67 -0.53 4.23
CA VAL A 85 -7.52 -0.42 5.12
C VAL A 85 -6.32 0.03 4.31
N ARG A 86 -5.52 0.91 4.91
CA ARG A 86 -4.27 1.40 4.37
C ARG A 86 -3.20 1.37 5.44
N ALA A 87 -2.09 0.70 5.15
CA ALA A 87 -0.89 0.75 5.94
C ALA A 87 0.21 1.51 5.17
N ASP A 88 0.68 2.62 5.72
CA ASP A 88 1.85 3.33 5.20
C ASP A 88 3.09 2.93 6.00
N VAL A 89 4.15 2.52 5.31
CA VAL A 89 5.45 2.18 5.88
C VAL A 89 6.49 3.13 5.31
N PHE A 90 7.00 4.02 6.14
CA PHE A 90 7.97 5.03 5.74
C PHE A 90 9.40 4.47 5.76
N ASP A 91 10.28 5.03 4.93
CA ASP A 91 11.68 4.60 4.81
C ASP A 91 12.49 4.82 6.10
N ASP A 92 12.02 5.70 6.99
CA ASP A 92 12.61 5.95 8.32
C ASP A 92 12.16 4.93 9.38
N GLY A 93 11.37 3.92 9.00
CA GLY A 93 10.85 2.87 9.85
C GLY A 93 9.56 3.22 10.58
N ARG A 94 9.02 4.44 10.45
CA ARG A 94 7.67 4.74 10.95
C ARG A 94 6.66 3.93 10.13
N ALA A 95 5.61 3.42 10.77
CA ALA A 95 4.48 2.83 10.06
C ALA A 95 3.15 3.22 10.70
N GLU A 96 2.13 3.40 9.87
CA GLU A 96 0.79 3.83 10.27
C GLU A 96 -0.24 2.89 9.66
N LEU A 97 -1.16 2.38 10.48
CA LEU A 97 -2.37 1.70 10.02
C LEU A 97 -3.56 2.64 10.12
N ARG A 98 -4.27 2.79 9.00
CA ARG A 98 -5.45 3.63 8.86
C ARG A 98 -6.60 2.80 8.31
N GLU A 99 -7.79 3.07 8.83
CA GLU A 99 -9.02 2.36 8.46
C GLU A 99 -10.05 3.35 7.98
N LEU A 100 -10.84 2.97 6.99
CA LEU A 100 -11.93 3.81 6.50
C LEU A 100 -12.90 4.12 7.66
N LYS A 101 -13.30 5.37 7.83
CA LYS A 101 -14.15 5.85 8.93
C LYS A 101 -15.51 5.14 8.98
N ASP A 102 -16.06 4.83 7.80
CA ASP A 102 -17.30 4.08 7.64
C ASP A 102 -17.11 2.56 7.57
N SER A 103 -15.93 2.06 7.98
CA SER A 103 -15.65 0.62 8.13
C SER A 103 -16.49 -0.05 9.24
N GLN A 104 -17.42 0.64 9.90
CA GLN A 104 -18.35 0.01 10.86
C GLN A 104 -19.13 -1.18 10.28
N LEU A 105 -19.20 -1.29 8.95
CA LEU A 105 -19.80 -2.42 8.24
C LEU A 105 -18.80 -3.48 7.74
N VAL A 106 -17.49 -3.26 7.84
CA VAL A 106 -16.41 -4.17 7.39
C VAL A 106 -15.55 -4.57 8.57
N ASP A 107 -15.47 -5.86 8.85
CA ASP A 107 -14.55 -6.38 9.86
C ASP A 107 -13.10 -6.29 9.35
N THR A 108 -12.35 -5.32 9.88
CA THR A 108 -10.91 -5.12 9.64
C THR A 108 -10.02 -5.72 10.74
N SER A 109 -10.59 -6.56 11.63
CA SER A 109 -9.86 -7.16 12.74
C SER A 109 -8.72 -8.09 12.29
N GLY A 110 -8.82 -8.64 11.07
CA GLY A 110 -7.76 -9.43 10.45
C GLY A 110 -6.51 -8.58 10.20
N GLU A 111 -6.69 -7.42 9.57
CA GLU A 111 -5.63 -6.47 9.22
C GLU A 111 -5.00 -5.86 10.46
N ARG A 112 -5.80 -5.53 11.49
CA ARG A 112 -5.28 -5.08 12.80
C ARG A 112 -4.36 -6.14 13.41
N ARG A 113 -4.78 -7.41 13.43
CA ARG A 113 -3.96 -8.51 13.98
C ARG A 113 -2.73 -8.78 13.11
N ALA A 114 -2.86 -8.73 11.79
CA ALA A 114 -1.74 -8.86 10.86
C ALA A 114 -0.69 -7.77 11.09
N PHE A 115 -1.13 -6.52 11.27
CA PHE A 115 -0.25 -5.39 11.54
C PHE A 115 0.55 -5.58 12.84
N LEU A 116 -0.11 -6.04 13.91
CA LEU A 116 0.58 -6.35 15.17
C LEU A 116 1.55 -7.51 15.04
N ARG A 117 1.16 -8.61 14.38
CA ARG A 117 2.05 -9.77 14.17
C ARG A 117 3.31 -9.40 13.39
N CYS A 118 3.16 -8.64 12.31
CA CYS A 118 4.30 -8.15 11.54
C CYS A 118 5.16 -7.21 12.37
N PHE A 119 4.55 -6.43 13.26
CA PHE A 119 5.29 -5.53 14.13
C PHE A 119 6.12 -6.33 15.13
N ASP A 120 5.55 -7.34 15.78
CA ASP A 120 6.25 -8.19 16.73
C ASP A 120 7.43 -8.95 16.07
N LEU A 121 7.31 -9.32 14.79
CA LEU A 121 8.38 -9.97 14.03
C LEU A 121 9.55 -9.05 13.66
N HIS A 122 9.29 -7.76 13.54
CA HIS A 122 10.25 -6.77 13.02
C HIS A 122 10.57 -5.66 14.04
N SER A 123 10.00 -5.75 15.24
CA SER A 123 10.34 -4.92 16.39
C SER A 123 11.70 -5.35 16.92
N PRO A 124 12.59 -4.40 17.29
CA PRO A 124 13.85 -4.71 17.94
C PRO A 124 13.68 -4.96 19.45
N TYR A 125 12.44 -4.90 19.96
CA TYR A 125 12.05 -5.11 21.35
C TYR A 125 11.02 -6.21 21.45
#